data_AF-A0A529M7D8-F1
#
_entry.id   AF-A0A529M7D8-F1
#
_cell.length_a   1.000
_cell.length_b   1.000
_cell.length_c   1.000
_cell.angle_alpha   90.00
_cell.angle_beta   90.00
_cell.angle_gamma   90.00
#
_symmetry.space_group_name_H-M   'P 1'
#
loop_
_entity.id
_entity.type
_entity.pdbx_description
1 polymer ?
#
loop_
_entity_poly.entity_id
_entity_poly.type
_entity_poly.pdbx_seq_one_letter_code
_entity_poly.pdbx_strand_id
1 'polypeptide(L)'
;IRHNVSKPILAVTEAMRCLAQGERRSSLIALKRDRQDEVGVLFSAFAGYRASLERSDALAREAELERQQLAAAAANMPVGLCMFDAERRLVLCNQSYADLYHVPEPLTRPGTPWIDLMRFRIAAGLYAGHDPEKYVQQLTETIDRAERTVSLVELRDGRTIDLIHQPLPGGGWLATHHDVTDLRRSEAKISYMARHDGLTELPNRILFRERAEEALVEMRRDGSKIAFHCLDLDHFKMVNDTLGHPVGDALLKEVAARLKQVAREGDTVARLGGDEFVIIQTAVDQPVEATALAQRVIDGLSAPYVVDGHGV
;
A
#
# COMPACT_ATOMS: atom_id res chain seq x y z
N ILE A 1 -10.15 83.53 -5.36
CA ILE A 1 -10.34 82.36 -6.25
C ILE A 1 -11.10 81.29 -5.46
N ARG A 2 -12.42 81.15 -5.63
CA ARG A 2 -13.21 80.10 -4.94
C ARG A 2 -12.86 78.73 -5.55
N HIS A 3 -12.18 77.88 -4.79
CA HIS A 3 -11.95 76.50 -5.20
C HIS A 3 -13.30 75.75 -5.17
N ASN A 4 -13.68 75.14 -6.30
CA ASN A 4 -14.92 74.39 -6.42
C ASN A 4 -14.74 72.99 -5.79
N VAL A 5 -15.22 72.83 -4.56
CA VAL A 5 -15.09 71.62 -3.72
C VAL A 5 -16.14 70.55 -4.07
N SER A 6 -17.26 70.93 -4.68
CA SER A 6 -18.39 70.03 -4.92
C SER A 6 -18.12 68.97 -5.98
N LYS A 7 -17.47 69.34 -7.10
CA LYS A 7 -17.21 68.39 -8.21
C LYS A 7 -16.30 67.22 -7.80
N PRO A 8 -15.19 67.42 -7.07
CA PRO A 8 -14.34 66.31 -6.62
C PRO A 8 -15.02 65.39 -5.60
N ILE A 9 -15.82 65.94 -4.67
CA ILE A 9 -16.54 65.12 -3.67
C ILE A 9 -17.57 64.22 -4.35
N LEU A 10 -18.36 64.76 -5.30
CA LEU A 10 -19.31 63.98 -6.09
C LEU A 10 -18.63 62.81 -6.81
N ALA A 11 -17.43 63.02 -7.37
CA ALA A 11 -16.67 61.98 -8.04
C ALA A 11 -16.21 60.85 -7.08
N VAL A 12 -15.80 61.17 -5.85
CA VAL A 12 -15.47 60.14 -4.84
C VAL A 12 -16.72 59.37 -4.42
N THR A 13 -17.84 60.07 -4.19
CA THR A 13 -19.10 59.43 -3.81
C THR A 13 -19.62 58.48 -4.89
N GLU A 14 -19.50 58.88 -6.16
CA GLU A 14 -19.86 58.03 -7.30
C GLU A 14 -18.92 56.83 -7.42
N ALA A 15 -17.60 57.02 -7.27
CA ALA A 15 -16.62 55.94 -7.24
C ALA A 15 -16.89 54.93 -6.11
N MET A 16 -17.23 55.41 -4.92
CA MET A 16 -17.60 54.56 -3.78
C MET A 16 -18.87 53.76 -4.05
N ARG A 17 -19.88 54.39 -4.68
CA ARG A 17 -21.12 53.71 -5.04
C ARG A 17 -20.88 52.60 -6.08
N CYS A 18 -20.11 52.88 -7.14
CA CYS A 18 -19.74 51.89 -8.15
C CYS A 18 -18.97 50.71 -7.54
N LEU A 19 -17.99 50.98 -6.65
CA LEU A 19 -17.27 49.93 -5.94
C LEU A 19 -18.18 49.10 -5.02
N ALA A 20 -19.09 49.73 -4.29
CA ALA A 20 -20.06 49.03 -3.43
C ALA A 20 -21.05 48.16 -4.21
N GLN A 21 -21.31 48.51 -5.48
CA GLN A 21 -22.17 47.76 -6.40
C GLN A 21 -21.39 46.69 -7.21
N GLY A 22 -20.08 46.52 -6.97
CA GLY A 22 -19.26 45.52 -7.66
C GLY A 22 -18.77 45.94 -9.06
N GLU A 23 -19.07 47.17 -9.49
CA GLU A 23 -18.58 47.73 -10.76
C GLU A 23 -17.13 48.22 -10.60
N ARG A 24 -16.19 47.29 -10.74
CA ARG A 24 -14.75 47.51 -10.51
C ARG A 24 -14.00 48.18 -11.68
N ARG A 25 -14.71 48.50 -12.77
CA ARG A 25 -14.14 49.07 -14.02
C ARG A 25 -14.42 50.56 -14.22
N SER A 26 -15.01 51.26 -13.25
CA SER A 26 -15.30 52.69 -13.41
C SER A 26 -13.99 53.50 -13.45
N SER A 27 -13.56 53.87 -14.65
CA SER A 27 -12.46 54.79 -14.92
C SER A 27 -12.80 56.20 -14.46
N LEU A 28 -12.67 56.48 -13.17
CA LEU A 28 -12.79 57.83 -12.63
C LEU A 28 -11.41 58.49 -12.60
N ILE A 29 -11.15 59.20 -13.71
CA ILE A 29 -10.33 60.41 -13.89
C ILE A 29 -9.10 60.53 -12.98
N ALA A 30 -7.91 60.34 -13.57
CA ALA A 30 -6.65 60.79 -13.00
C ALA A 30 -6.67 62.32 -12.80
N LEU A 31 -6.95 62.80 -11.59
CA LEU A 31 -6.92 64.22 -11.25
C LEU A 31 -5.86 64.48 -10.15
N LYS A 32 -4.95 65.40 -10.50
CA LYS A 32 -3.79 65.95 -9.75
C LYS A 32 -3.51 65.36 -8.37
N ARG A 33 -2.46 64.53 -8.31
CA ARG A 33 -1.78 64.00 -7.11
C ARG A 33 -1.31 65.05 -6.08
N ASP A 34 -1.32 66.35 -6.41
CA ASP A 34 -0.72 67.42 -5.60
C ASP A 34 -1.74 68.32 -4.88
N ARG A 35 -2.86 67.76 -4.38
CA ARG A 35 -3.76 68.51 -3.49
C ARG A 35 -3.43 68.22 -2.02
N GLN A 36 -3.10 69.25 -1.25
CA GLN A 36 -2.85 69.17 0.20
C GLN A 36 -4.07 69.58 1.06
N ASP A 37 -5.25 69.66 0.46
CA ASP A 37 -6.51 70.00 1.15
C ASP A 37 -7.27 68.75 1.62
N GLU A 38 -8.36 68.93 2.37
CA GLU A 38 -9.19 67.84 2.94
C GLU A 38 -9.74 66.91 1.85
N VAL A 39 -9.95 67.45 0.65
CA VAL A 39 -10.34 66.67 -0.53
C VAL A 39 -9.22 65.73 -0.97
N GLY A 40 -7.97 66.18 -1.01
CA GLY A 40 -6.79 65.35 -1.30
C GLY A 40 -6.60 64.19 -0.31
N VAL A 41 -6.90 64.42 0.98
CA VAL A 41 -6.87 63.36 2.02
C VAL A 41 -7.94 62.29 1.76
N LEU A 42 -9.18 62.68 1.43
CA LEU A 42 -10.26 61.74 1.11
C LEU A 42 -9.94 60.88 -0.12
N PHE A 43 -9.35 61.46 -1.17
CA PHE A 43 -8.91 60.69 -2.34
C PHE A 43 -7.80 59.69 -1.99
N SER A 44 -6.83 60.10 -1.17
CA SER A 44 -5.73 59.21 -0.74
C SER A 44 -6.25 58.04 0.09
N ALA A 45 -7.19 58.30 1.01
CA ALA A 45 -7.86 57.26 1.79
C ALA A 45 -8.67 56.29 0.91
N PHE A 46 -9.40 56.83 -0.07
CA PHE A 46 -10.16 56.03 -1.02
C PHE A 46 -9.27 55.16 -1.91
N ALA A 47 -8.15 55.72 -2.42
CA ALA A 47 -7.17 54.97 -3.20
C ALA A 47 -6.51 53.85 -2.38
N GLY A 48 -6.20 54.11 -1.10
CA GLY A 48 -5.70 53.11 -0.15
C GLY A 48 -6.71 51.99 0.12
N TYR A 49 -7.98 52.34 0.32
CA TYR A 49 -9.07 51.37 0.51
C TYR A 49 -9.27 50.48 -0.73
N ARG A 50 -9.32 51.06 -1.93
CA ARG A 50 -9.41 50.29 -3.18
C ARG A 50 -8.22 49.33 -3.35
N ALA A 51 -7.00 49.80 -3.11
CA ALA A 51 -5.81 48.96 -3.16
C ALA A 51 -5.82 47.85 -2.09
N SER A 52 -6.50 48.05 -0.96
CA SER A 52 -6.72 47.01 0.05
C SER A 52 -7.72 45.96 -0.43
N LEU A 53 -8.82 46.38 -1.05
CA LEU A 53 -9.82 45.47 -1.63
C LEU A 53 -9.24 44.64 -2.77
N GLU A 54 -8.51 45.26 -3.70
CA GLU A 54 -7.84 44.58 -4.81
C GLU A 54 -6.84 43.53 -4.30
N ARG A 55 -6.08 43.84 -3.24
CA ARG A 55 -5.18 42.87 -2.58
C ARG A 55 -5.94 41.74 -1.92
N SER A 56 -7.03 42.03 -1.20
CA SER A 56 -7.87 40.99 -0.57
C SER A 56 -8.48 40.04 -1.59
N ASP A 57 -8.97 40.56 -2.73
CA ASP A 57 -9.52 39.75 -3.82
C ASP A 57 -8.44 38.93 -4.54
N ALA A 58 -7.23 39.47 -4.68
CA ALA A 58 -6.11 38.73 -5.26
C ALA A 58 -5.71 37.56 -4.34
N LEU A 59 -5.56 37.81 -3.04
CA LEU A 59 -5.27 36.78 -2.04
C LEU A 59 -6.37 35.71 -1.98
N ALA A 60 -7.64 36.10 -2.03
CA ALA A 60 -8.76 35.15 -2.04
C ALA A 60 -8.76 34.26 -3.29
N ARG A 61 -8.43 34.82 -4.46
CA ARG A 61 -8.31 34.05 -5.71
C ARG A 61 -7.10 33.10 -5.69
N GLU A 62 -5.98 33.56 -5.16
CA GLU A 62 -4.78 32.75 -4.99
C GLU A 62 -5.04 31.56 -4.04
N ALA A 63 -5.63 31.83 -2.88
CA ALA A 63 -6.00 30.78 -1.92
C ALA A 63 -7.02 29.79 -2.50
N GLU A 64 -8.00 30.26 -3.28
CA GLU A 64 -8.96 29.37 -3.94
C GLU A 64 -8.29 28.50 -5.02
N LEU A 65 -7.34 29.06 -5.78
CA LEU A 65 -6.59 28.30 -6.78
C LEU A 65 -5.71 27.23 -6.10
N GLU A 66 -5.01 27.58 -5.04
CA GLU A 66 -4.19 26.65 -4.25
C GLU A 66 -5.06 25.53 -3.66
N ARG A 67 -6.22 25.87 -3.10
CA ARG A 67 -7.20 24.90 -2.58
C ARG A 67 -7.68 23.94 -3.68
N GLN A 68 -7.97 24.45 -4.87
CA GLN A 68 -8.37 23.63 -6.02
C GLN A 68 -7.25 22.69 -6.49
N GLN A 69 -6.00 23.18 -6.52
CA GLN A 69 -4.84 22.35 -6.88
C GLN A 69 -4.62 21.23 -5.87
N LEU A 70 -4.70 21.51 -4.57
CA LEU A 70 -4.59 20.50 -3.51
C LEU A 70 -5.71 19.45 -3.61
N ALA A 71 -6.96 19.88 -3.84
CA ALA A 71 -8.09 18.97 -4.02
C ALA A 71 -7.90 18.07 -5.26
N ALA A 72 -7.44 18.64 -6.38
CA ALA A 72 -7.15 17.89 -7.59
C ALA A 72 -6.01 16.89 -7.39
N ALA A 73 -4.95 17.26 -6.67
CA ALA A 73 -3.87 16.34 -6.34
C ALA A 73 -4.38 15.16 -5.51
N ALA A 74 -5.14 15.43 -4.44
CA ALA A 74 -5.70 14.38 -3.58
C ALA A 74 -6.68 13.46 -4.33
N ALA A 75 -7.47 13.98 -5.28
CA ALA A 75 -8.41 13.20 -6.07
C ALA A 75 -7.74 12.23 -7.07
N ASN A 76 -6.53 12.54 -7.53
CA ASN A 76 -5.79 11.73 -8.50
C ASN A 76 -4.73 10.81 -7.85
N MET A 77 -4.60 10.83 -6.52
CA MET A 77 -3.71 9.91 -5.81
C MET A 77 -4.29 8.50 -5.81
N PRO A 78 -3.52 7.44 -6.11
CA PRO A 78 -3.99 6.04 -6.06
C PRO A 78 -4.15 5.50 -4.62
N VAL A 79 -4.15 6.39 -3.63
CA VAL A 79 -4.23 6.07 -2.20
C VAL A 79 -5.53 6.67 -1.68
N GLY A 80 -6.33 5.86 -0.98
CA GLY A 80 -7.53 6.33 -0.30
C GLY A 80 -7.17 7.25 0.86
N LEU A 81 -7.71 8.46 0.85
CA LEU A 81 -7.43 9.48 1.85
C LEU A 81 -8.72 9.91 2.53
N CYS A 82 -8.75 9.83 3.85
CA CYS A 82 -9.79 10.45 4.66
C CYS A 82 -9.19 11.21 5.83
N MET A 83 -9.78 12.36 6.15
CA MET A 83 -9.31 13.27 7.18
C MET A 83 -10.46 13.66 8.08
N PHE A 84 -10.23 13.71 9.39
CA PHE A 84 -11.23 14.07 10.38
C PHE A 84 -10.72 15.21 11.27
N ASP A 85 -11.64 16.05 11.75
CA ASP A 85 -11.36 17.10 12.72
C ASP A 85 -11.34 16.58 14.17
N ALA A 86 -11.12 17.48 15.14
CA ALA A 86 -11.08 17.17 16.56
C ALA A 86 -12.42 16.61 17.09
N GLU A 87 -13.53 17.04 16.49
CA GLU A 87 -14.89 16.56 16.79
C GLU A 87 -15.22 15.23 16.08
N ARG A 88 -14.23 14.59 15.45
CA ARG A 88 -14.34 13.32 14.72
C ARG A 88 -15.36 13.40 13.56
N ARG A 89 -15.40 14.53 12.87
CA ARG A 89 -16.19 14.74 11.66
C ARG A 89 -15.27 14.77 10.45
N LEU A 90 -15.75 14.19 9.35
CA LEU A 90 -15.01 14.11 8.10
C LEU A 90 -14.76 15.51 7.56
N VAL A 91 -13.50 15.83 7.24
CA VAL A 91 -13.09 17.08 6.58
C VAL A 91 -12.82 16.83 5.10
N LEU A 92 -12.23 15.69 4.77
CA LEU A 92 -11.86 15.33 3.41
C LEU A 92 -12.01 13.81 3.23
N CYS A 93 -12.61 13.39 2.13
CA CYS A 93 -12.57 12.01 1.64
C CYS A 93 -12.33 12.08 0.13
N ASN A 94 -11.21 11.52 -0.35
CA ASN A 94 -10.97 11.48 -1.79
C ASN A 94 -11.76 10.34 -2.46
N GLN A 95 -11.78 10.35 -3.79
CA GLN A 95 -12.51 9.35 -4.56
C GLN A 95 -11.92 7.95 -4.37
N SER A 96 -10.60 7.82 -4.29
CA SER A 96 -9.94 6.52 -4.09
C SER A 96 -10.34 5.84 -2.79
N TYR A 97 -10.59 6.58 -1.71
CA TYR A 97 -11.11 6.01 -0.46
C TYR A 97 -12.54 5.51 -0.65
N ALA A 98 -13.38 6.31 -1.30
CA ALA A 98 -14.76 5.97 -1.59
C ALA A 98 -14.86 4.72 -2.47
N ASP A 99 -14.02 4.62 -3.50
CA ASP A 99 -13.97 3.47 -4.40
C ASP A 99 -13.45 2.23 -3.69
N LEU A 100 -12.38 2.36 -2.89
CA LEU A 100 -11.77 1.26 -2.15
C LEU A 100 -12.78 0.58 -1.21
N TYR A 101 -13.59 1.39 -0.51
CA TYR A 101 -14.55 0.88 0.47
C TYR A 101 -16.00 0.91 -0.02
N HIS A 102 -16.25 1.20 -1.29
CA HIS A 102 -17.58 1.38 -1.89
C HIS A 102 -18.50 2.31 -1.07
N VAL A 103 -17.93 3.38 -0.54
CA VAL A 103 -18.64 4.33 0.34
C VAL A 103 -19.61 5.16 -0.50
N PRO A 104 -20.90 5.22 -0.13
CA PRO A 104 -21.88 6.01 -0.86
C PRO A 104 -21.62 7.51 -0.68
N GLU A 105 -21.90 8.30 -1.72
CA GLU A 105 -21.67 9.76 -1.76
C GLU A 105 -22.16 10.53 -0.53
N PRO A 106 -23.31 10.24 0.10
CA PRO A 106 -23.74 10.96 1.31
C PRO A 106 -22.76 10.83 2.49
N LEU A 107 -22.01 9.72 2.58
CA LEU A 107 -21.04 9.46 3.66
C LEU A 107 -19.63 9.99 3.35
N THR A 108 -19.37 10.46 2.12
CA THR A 108 -18.08 11.07 1.74
C THR A 108 -18.06 12.59 1.93
N ARG A 109 -19.21 13.19 2.27
CA ARG A 109 -19.36 14.64 2.41
C ARG A 109 -18.75 15.16 3.71
N PRO A 110 -18.09 16.35 3.69
CA PRO A 110 -17.60 16.98 4.90
C PRO A 110 -18.69 17.15 5.97
N GLY A 111 -18.33 16.98 7.24
CA GLY A 111 -19.23 16.99 8.40
C GLY A 111 -19.77 15.62 8.82
N THR A 112 -19.60 14.58 7.97
CA THR A 112 -20.05 13.21 8.26
C THR A 112 -19.37 12.68 9.53
N PRO A 113 -20.12 12.20 10.54
CA PRO A 113 -19.54 11.60 11.73
C PRO A 113 -18.72 10.36 11.38
N TRP A 114 -17.50 10.23 11.90
CA TRP A 114 -16.63 9.08 11.62
C TRP A 114 -17.30 7.74 11.95
N ILE A 115 -18.16 7.72 12.98
CA ILE A 115 -18.85 6.52 13.44
C ILE A 115 -19.85 5.99 12.40
N ASP A 116 -20.46 6.86 11.60
CA ASP A 116 -21.39 6.45 10.55
C ASP A 116 -20.64 5.79 9.38
N LEU A 117 -19.45 6.31 9.06
CA LEU A 117 -18.54 5.69 8.09
C LEU A 117 -18.05 4.32 8.58
N MET A 118 -17.70 4.19 9.86
CA MET A 118 -17.30 2.89 10.42
C MET A 118 -18.47 1.91 10.47
N ARG A 119 -19.67 2.35 10.83
CA ARG A 119 -20.88 1.52 10.82
C ARG A 119 -21.15 0.97 9.42
N PHE A 120 -21.03 1.82 8.39
CA PHE A 120 -21.16 1.38 7.00
C PHE A 120 -20.10 0.32 6.64
N ARG A 121 -18.82 0.60 6.92
CA ARG A 121 -17.73 -0.35 6.62
C ARG A 121 -17.92 -1.69 7.33
N ILE A 122 -18.35 -1.69 8.59
CA ILE A 122 -18.66 -2.90 9.35
C ILE A 122 -19.81 -3.68 8.73
N ALA A 123 -20.93 -3.00 8.42
CA ALA A 123 -22.09 -3.62 7.80
C ALA A 123 -21.77 -4.21 6.41
N ALA A 124 -20.85 -3.58 5.67
CA ALA A 124 -20.35 -4.08 4.39
C ALA A 124 -19.27 -5.18 4.53
N GLY A 125 -18.82 -5.50 5.75
CA GLY A 125 -17.74 -6.47 5.99
C GLY A 125 -16.33 -5.94 5.64
N LEU A 126 -16.17 -4.64 5.44
CA LEU A 126 -14.95 -3.97 4.97
C LEU A 126 -14.10 -3.39 6.12
N TYR A 127 -13.85 -4.23 7.12
CA TYR A 127 -13.05 -3.92 8.31
C TYR A 127 -12.04 -5.03 8.60
N ALA A 128 -11.08 -4.74 9.49
CA ALA A 128 -10.02 -5.67 9.85
C ALA A 128 -10.44 -6.58 11.02
N GLY A 129 -10.09 -7.86 10.94
CA GLY A 129 -10.40 -8.84 11.97
C GLY A 129 -11.83 -9.39 11.91
N HIS A 130 -12.24 -10.07 12.97
CA HIS A 130 -13.51 -10.82 13.03
C HIS A 130 -14.55 -10.19 13.97
N ASP A 131 -14.13 -9.24 14.81
CA ASP A 131 -14.93 -8.65 15.88
C ASP A 131 -15.11 -7.15 15.62
N PRO A 132 -16.33 -6.71 15.24
CA PRO A 132 -16.63 -5.31 14.98
C PRO A 132 -16.40 -4.39 16.18
N GLU A 133 -16.79 -4.81 17.38
CA GLU A 133 -16.65 -4.04 18.60
C GLU A 133 -15.17 -3.81 18.92
N LYS A 134 -14.36 -4.87 18.83
CA LYS A 134 -12.91 -4.79 19.03
C LYS A 134 -12.24 -3.92 17.97
N TYR A 135 -12.70 -3.99 16.71
CA TYR A 135 -12.19 -3.15 15.64
C TYR A 135 -12.40 -1.65 15.93
N VAL A 136 -13.62 -1.26 16.31
CA VAL A 136 -13.94 0.14 16.65
C VAL A 136 -13.18 0.60 17.89
N GLN A 137 -13.03 -0.27 18.90
CA GLN A 137 -12.25 0.02 20.08
C GLN A 137 -10.79 0.30 19.74
N GLN A 138 -10.14 -0.56 18.96
CA GLN A 138 -8.73 -0.41 18.56
C GLN A 138 -8.47 0.86 17.74
N LEU A 139 -9.42 1.22 16.85
CA LEU A 139 -9.34 2.49 16.13
C LEU A 139 -9.48 3.68 17.08
N THR A 140 -10.43 3.62 18.01
CA THR A 140 -10.65 4.68 18.99
C THR A 140 -9.41 4.89 19.86
N GLU A 141 -8.81 3.82 20.37
CA GLU A 141 -7.55 3.89 21.14
C GLU A 141 -6.39 4.47 20.33
N THR A 142 -6.29 4.13 19.04
CA THR A 142 -5.27 4.68 18.14
C THR A 142 -5.49 6.18 17.88
N ILE A 143 -6.74 6.61 17.69
CA ILE A 143 -7.10 8.02 17.55
C ILE A 143 -6.77 8.79 18.84
N ASP A 144 -7.17 8.26 20.00
CA ASP A 144 -7.04 8.91 21.30
C ASP A 144 -5.59 8.99 21.78
N ARG A 145 -4.73 8.03 21.40
CA ARG A 145 -3.28 8.12 21.63
C ARG A 145 -2.64 9.30 20.90
N ALA A 146 -3.26 9.79 19.82
CA ALA A 146 -2.71 10.86 18.98
C ALA A 146 -1.25 10.58 18.53
N GLU A 147 -0.96 9.32 18.18
CA GLU A 147 0.34 8.88 17.71
C GLU A 147 0.28 8.41 16.26
N ARG A 148 1.39 8.60 15.52
CA ARG A 148 1.51 8.05 14.18
C ARG A 148 1.56 6.53 14.26
N THR A 149 0.59 5.87 13.65
CA THR A 149 0.52 4.41 13.58
C THR A 149 0.56 3.96 12.14
N VAL A 150 1.37 2.93 11.87
CA VAL A 150 1.42 2.24 10.57
C VAL A 150 1.02 0.81 10.82
N SER A 151 0.06 0.32 10.04
CA SER A 151 -0.49 -1.02 10.20
C SER A 151 -0.82 -1.62 8.86
N LEU A 152 -0.53 -2.90 8.70
CA LEU A 152 -1.01 -3.70 7.59
C LEU A 152 -2.23 -4.47 8.04
N VAL A 153 -3.35 -4.33 7.34
CA VAL A 153 -4.60 -5.00 7.68
C VAL A 153 -5.12 -5.82 6.51
N GLU A 154 -5.59 -7.02 6.81
CA GLU A 154 -6.29 -7.86 5.83
C GLU A 154 -7.80 -7.70 6.05
N LEU A 155 -8.50 -7.33 4.99
CA LEU A 155 -9.96 -7.24 4.96
C LEU A 155 -10.55 -8.63 4.70
N ARG A 156 -11.84 -8.78 5.03
CA ARG A 156 -12.55 -10.06 4.89
C ARG A 156 -12.72 -10.54 3.44
N ASP A 157 -12.58 -9.63 2.48
CA ASP A 157 -12.60 -9.96 1.04
C ASP A 157 -11.22 -10.36 0.49
N GLY A 158 -10.21 -10.49 1.35
CA GLY A 158 -8.86 -10.93 1.00
C GLY A 158 -7.95 -9.81 0.50
N ARG A 159 -8.40 -8.55 0.53
CA ARG A 159 -7.54 -7.40 0.23
C ARG A 159 -6.65 -7.05 1.40
N THR A 160 -5.40 -6.70 1.11
CA THR A 160 -4.41 -6.22 2.07
C THR A 160 -4.27 -4.71 1.94
N ILE A 161 -4.59 -3.99 3.00
CA ILE A 161 -4.52 -2.53 3.05
C ILE A 161 -3.36 -2.10 3.93
N ASP A 162 -2.46 -1.29 3.37
CA ASP A 162 -1.50 -0.51 4.14
C ASP A 162 -2.19 0.75 4.67
N LEU A 163 -2.29 0.85 5.99
CA LEU A 163 -3.00 1.89 6.72
C LEU A 163 -2.03 2.72 7.54
N ILE A 164 -2.00 4.02 7.26
CA ILE A 164 -1.28 5.00 8.07
C ILE A 164 -2.30 5.92 8.73
N HIS A 165 -2.22 6.02 10.06
CA HIS A 165 -2.95 6.99 10.86
C HIS A 165 -1.97 8.06 11.33
N GLN A 166 -2.25 9.32 10.99
CA GLN A 166 -1.40 10.46 11.31
C GLN A 166 -2.22 11.54 12.04
N PRO A 167 -1.93 11.85 13.30
CA PRO A 167 -2.58 12.94 14.02
C PRO A 167 -2.25 14.30 13.38
N LEU A 168 -3.19 15.24 13.42
CA LEU A 168 -3.01 16.58 12.85
C LEU A 168 -2.75 17.64 13.94
N PRO A 169 -1.95 18.67 13.64
CA PRO A 169 -1.85 19.85 14.50
C PRO A 169 -3.22 20.52 14.64
N GLY A 170 -3.68 20.72 15.88
CA GLY A 170 -5.01 21.28 16.17
C GLY A 170 -6.11 20.24 16.41
N GLY A 171 -5.77 18.95 16.39
CA GLY A 171 -6.71 17.85 16.65
C GLY A 171 -7.23 17.20 15.37
N GLY A 172 -7.84 16.02 15.52
CA GLY A 172 -8.22 15.19 14.39
C GLY A 172 -7.05 14.39 13.82
N TRP A 173 -7.29 13.71 12.70
CA TRP A 173 -6.30 12.82 12.07
C TRP A 173 -6.50 12.70 10.57
N LEU A 174 -5.43 12.34 9.88
CA LEU A 174 -5.39 11.89 8.50
C LEU A 174 -5.19 10.38 8.48
N ALA A 175 -6.03 9.66 7.74
CA ALA A 175 -5.84 8.25 7.46
C ALA A 175 -5.60 8.04 5.96
N THR A 176 -4.54 7.30 5.64
CA THR A 176 -4.25 6.88 4.26
C THR A 176 -4.34 5.37 4.14
N HIS A 177 -5.01 4.91 3.09
CA HIS A 177 -5.35 3.52 2.83
C HIS A 177 -4.88 3.16 1.43
N HIS A 178 -3.86 2.32 1.34
CA HIS A 178 -3.32 1.85 0.07
C HIS A 178 -3.58 0.36 -0.07
N ASP A 179 -4.32 -0.03 -1.11
CA ASP A 179 -4.49 -1.44 -1.45
C ASP A 179 -3.18 -1.96 -2.03
N VAL A 180 -2.49 -2.79 -1.26
CA VAL A 180 -1.20 -3.39 -1.63
C VAL A 180 -1.36 -4.87 -1.97
N THR A 181 -2.59 -5.35 -2.21
CA THR A 181 -2.87 -6.77 -2.44
C THR A 181 -2.06 -7.34 -3.60
N ASP A 182 -2.12 -6.70 -4.76
CA ASP A 182 -1.42 -7.18 -5.96
C ASP A 182 0.09 -7.03 -5.83
N LEU A 183 0.54 -5.95 -5.19
CA LEU A 183 1.96 -5.76 -4.89
C LEU A 183 2.48 -6.91 -4.01
N ARG A 184 1.78 -7.23 -2.92
CA ARG A 184 2.16 -8.32 -2.00
C ARG A 184 2.08 -9.69 -2.66
N ARG A 185 1.06 -9.96 -3.47
CA ARG A 185 0.95 -11.22 -4.23
C ARG A 185 2.11 -11.36 -5.21
N SER A 186 2.48 -10.27 -5.89
CA SER A 186 3.62 -10.25 -6.81
C SER A 186 4.94 -10.46 -6.06
N GLU A 187 5.17 -9.75 -4.96
CA GLU A 187 6.36 -9.91 -4.10
C GLU A 187 6.47 -11.34 -3.55
N ALA A 188 5.37 -11.91 -3.05
CA ALA A 188 5.33 -13.28 -2.56
C ALA A 188 5.65 -14.28 -3.68
N LYS A 189 5.10 -14.07 -4.88
CA LYS A 189 5.39 -14.92 -6.05
C LYS A 189 6.85 -14.81 -6.48
N ILE A 190 7.40 -13.60 -6.54
CA ILE A 190 8.82 -13.37 -6.87
C ILE A 190 9.71 -14.05 -5.82
N SER A 191 9.40 -13.88 -4.53
CA SER A 191 10.13 -14.52 -3.44
C SER A 191 10.07 -16.05 -3.53
N TYR A 192 8.88 -16.60 -3.82
CA TYR A 192 8.70 -18.03 -4.02
C TYR A 192 9.52 -18.54 -5.21
N MET A 193 9.42 -17.91 -6.37
CA MET A 193 10.17 -18.28 -7.59
C MET A 193 11.68 -18.15 -7.42
N ALA A 194 12.17 -17.20 -6.62
CA ALA A 194 13.59 -17.07 -6.31
C ALA A 194 14.11 -18.22 -5.45
N ARG A 195 13.23 -18.91 -4.70
CA ARG A 195 13.58 -19.94 -3.71
C ARG A 195 13.17 -21.37 -4.10
N HIS A 196 12.41 -21.54 -5.17
CA HIS A 196 11.93 -22.84 -5.63
C HIS A 196 12.36 -23.12 -7.07
N ASP A 197 12.51 -24.40 -7.41
CA ASP A 197 12.76 -24.89 -8.75
C ASP A 197 11.49 -24.75 -9.59
N GLY A 198 11.61 -24.14 -10.77
CA GLY A 198 10.46 -23.80 -11.61
C GLY A 198 9.74 -25.01 -12.22
N LEU A 199 10.34 -26.21 -12.18
CA LEU A 199 9.74 -27.42 -12.74
C LEU A 199 9.12 -28.32 -11.66
N THR A 200 9.84 -28.56 -10.58
CA THR A 200 9.47 -29.53 -9.54
C THR A 200 8.82 -28.90 -8.31
N GLU A 201 8.83 -27.57 -8.20
CA GLU A 201 8.38 -26.80 -7.04
C GLU A 201 9.08 -27.19 -5.72
N LEU A 202 10.21 -27.89 -5.81
CA LEU A 202 11.09 -28.13 -4.68
C LEU A 202 11.88 -26.87 -4.34
N PRO A 203 12.34 -26.70 -3.09
CA PRO A 203 13.44 -25.82 -2.75
C PRO A 203 14.57 -25.89 -3.80
N ASN A 204 14.97 -24.74 -4.33
CA ASN A 204 16.11 -24.65 -5.23
C ASN A 204 17.42 -24.53 -4.44
N ARG A 205 18.53 -24.35 -5.15
CA ARG A 205 19.86 -24.17 -4.55
C ARG A 205 19.95 -23.04 -3.51
N ILE A 206 19.17 -21.97 -3.66
CA ILE A 206 19.17 -20.85 -2.71
C ILE A 206 18.50 -21.28 -1.41
N LEU A 207 17.26 -21.78 -1.47
CA LEU A 207 16.52 -22.22 -0.28
C LEU A 207 17.18 -23.43 0.38
N PHE A 208 17.77 -24.34 -0.40
CA PHE A 208 18.61 -25.43 0.14
C PHE A 208 19.72 -24.89 1.04
N ARG A 209 20.45 -23.86 0.60
CA ARG A 209 21.55 -23.29 1.37
C ARG A 209 21.06 -22.62 2.65
N GLU A 210 19.96 -21.87 2.57
CA GLU A 210 19.30 -21.27 3.74
C GLU A 210 18.92 -22.36 4.77
N ARG A 211 18.25 -23.44 4.34
CA ARG A 211 17.87 -24.56 5.22
C ARG A 211 19.06 -25.33 5.77
N ALA A 212 20.13 -25.48 5.00
CA ALA A 212 21.36 -26.12 5.47
C ALA A 212 22.05 -25.28 6.56
N GLU A 213 22.10 -23.96 6.39
CA GLU A 213 22.63 -23.03 7.40
C GLU A 213 21.79 -23.07 8.69
N GLU A 214 20.45 -23.08 8.58
CA GLU A 214 19.52 -23.23 9.70
C GLU A 214 19.73 -24.56 10.44
N ALA A 215 19.74 -25.68 9.72
CA ALA A 215 19.94 -27.01 10.30
C ALA A 215 21.28 -27.13 11.04
N LEU A 216 22.34 -26.51 10.53
CA LEU A 216 23.64 -26.45 11.20
C LEU A 216 23.61 -25.62 12.49
N VAL A 217 22.79 -24.57 12.56
CA VAL A 217 22.59 -23.77 13.77
C VAL A 217 21.82 -24.59 14.83
N GLU A 218 20.75 -25.26 14.43
CA GLU A 218 19.95 -26.10 15.33
C GLU A 218 20.75 -27.26 15.91
N MET A 219 21.50 -27.98 15.05
CA MET A 219 22.43 -29.04 15.42
C MET A 219 23.41 -28.60 16.53
N ARG A 220 23.93 -27.37 16.45
CA ARG A 220 24.82 -26.81 17.48
C ARG A 220 24.10 -26.48 18.78
N ARG A 221 22.79 -26.20 18.73
CA ARG A 221 22.00 -25.78 19.89
C ARG A 221 21.52 -26.96 20.73
N ASP A 222 21.05 -28.02 20.08
CA ASP A 222 20.46 -29.19 20.76
C ASP A 222 21.38 -30.41 20.79
N GLY A 223 22.50 -30.39 20.06
CA GLY A 223 23.44 -31.50 19.98
C GLY A 223 22.95 -32.66 19.12
N SER A 224 21.85 -32.49 18.38
CA SER A 224 21.41 -33.43 17.35
C SER A 224 22.44 -33.53 16.22
N LYS A 225 22.25 -34.47 15.29
CA LYS A 225 23.05 -34.56 14.06
C LYS A 225 22.16 -34.30 12.86
N ILE A 226 22.80 -33.99 11.74
CA ILE A 226 22.14 -33.85 10.44
C ILE A 226 22.83 -34.78 9.44
N ALA A 227 22.08 -35.25 8.45
CA ALA A 227 22.62 -36.00 7.32
C ALA A 227 22.20 -35.33 6.00
N PHE A 228 23.15 -35.22 5.07
CA PHE A 228 22.89 -34.80 3.70
C PHE A 228 22.90 -36.02 2.79
N HIS A 229 21.82 -36.20 2.03
CA HIS A 229 21.70 -37.22 1.00
C HIS A 229 21.78 -36.53 -0.35
N CYS A 230 22.86 -36.76 -1.10
CA CYS A 230 23.03 -36.22 -2.45
C CYS A 230 22.66 -37.30 -3.46
N LEU A 231 21.81 -36.95 -4.42
CA LEU A 231 21.25 -37.87 -5.40
C LEU A 231 21.48 -37.33 -6.80
N ASP A 232 21.93 -38.23 -7.67
CA ASP A 232 22.04 -38.04 -9.12
C ASP A 232 21.21 -39.16 -9.76
N LEU A 233 20.39 -38.83 -10.76
CA LEU A 233 19.53 -39.82 -11.40
C LEU A 233 20.28 -40.54 -12.52
N ASP A 234 20.57 -41.81 -12.29
CA ASP A 234 21.18 -42.66 -13.30
C ASP A 234 20.39 -42.62 -14.61
N HIS A 235 21.11 -42.45 -15.72
CA HIS A 235 20.57 -42.55 -17.07
C HIS A 235 19.50 -41.51 -17.46
N PHE A 236 19.27 -40.47 -16.65
CA PHE A 236 18.28 -39.42 -16.96
C PHE A 236 18.52 -38.76 -18.33
N LYS A 237 19.79 -38.53 -18.69
CA LYS A 237 20.16 -38.03 -20.03
C LYS A 237 19.65 -38.94 -21.16
N MET A 238 19.73 -40.25 -21.02
CA MET A 238 19.25 -41.19 -22.05
C MET A 238 17.73 -41.12 -22.21
N VAL A 239 16.98 -40.90 -21.13
CA VAL A 239 15.53 -40.67 -21.19
C VAL A 239 15.22 -39.43 -22.01
N ASN A 240 15.90 -38.31 -21.75
CA ASN A 240 15.74 -37.09 -22.56
C ASN A 240 16.11 -37.29 -24.03
N ASP A 241 17.22 -37.97 -24.29
CA ASP A 241 17.71 -38.20 -25.65
C ASP A 241 16.79 -39.14 -26.45
N THR A 242 16.11 -40.07 -25.78
CA THR A 242 15.25 -41.09 -26.42
C THR A 242 13.77 -40.68 -26.51
N LEU A 243 13.23 -40.09 -25.44
CA LEU A 243 11.80 -39.79 -25.27
C LEU A 243 11.49 -38.28 -25.28
N GLY A 244 12.52 -37.44 -25.31
CA GLY A 244 12.41 -35.99 -25.36
C GLY A 244 12.28 -35.31 -23.99
N HIS A 245 12.61 -34.02 -23.97
CA HIS A 245 12.55 -33.19 -22.76
C HIS A 245 11.21 -33.18 -22.02
N PRO A 246 10.02 -33.18 -22.69
CA PRO A 246 8.75 -33.23 -21.97
C PRO A 246 8.60 -34.47 -21.06
N VAL A 247 9.06 -35.64 -21.53
CA VAL A 247 9.02 -36.88 -20.76
C VAL A 247 10.04 -36.84 -19.61
N GLY A 248 11.24 -36.31 -19.85
CA GLY A 248 12.22 -36.10 -18.78
C GLY A 248 11.72 -35.11 -17.72
N ASP A 249 11.05 -34.04 -18.13
CA ASP A 249 10.45 -33.06 -17.22
C ASP A 249 9.36 -33.68 -16.35
N ALA A 250 8.52 -34.54 -16.93
CA ALA A 250 7.49 -35.28 -16.20
C ALA A 250 8.09 -36.35 -15.28
N LEU A 251 9.18 -37.00 -15.68
CA LEU A 251 9.95 -37.90 -14.82
C LEU A 251 10.53 -37.17 -13.61
N LEU A 252 11.12 -35.99 -13.79
CA LEU A 252 11.66 -35.19 -12.69
C LEU A 252 10.57 -34.76 -11.68
N LYS A 253 9.36 -34.47 -12.17
CA LYS A 253 8.20 -34.18 -11.29
C LYS A 253 7.79 -35.40 -10.48
N GLU A 254 7.78 -36.58 -11.07
CA GLU A 254 7.46 -37.83 -10.38
C GLU A 254 8.54 -38.20 -9.35
N VAL A 255 9.82 -38.06 -9.69
CA VAL A 255 10.94 -38.21 -8.74
C VAL A 255 10.76 -37.25 -7.56
N ALA A 256 10.49 -35.97 -7.83
CA ALA A 256 10.27 -34.97 -6.78
C ALA A 256 9.09 -35.36 -5.87
N ALA A 257 8.00 -35.86 -6.44
CA ALA A 257 6.83 -36.32 -5.68
C ALA A 257 7.18 -37.51 -4.77
N ARG A 258 7.91 -38.51 -5.28
CA ARG A 258 8.35 -39.67 -4.50
C ARG A 258 9.32 -39.28 -3.38
N LEU A 259 10.28 -38.40 -3.66
CA LEU A 259 11.20 -37.90 -2.63
C LEU A 259 10.46 -37.17 -1.50
N LYS A 260 9.46 -36.34 -1.82
CA LYS A 260 8.61 -35.68 -0.81
C LYS A 260 7.84 -36.69 0.04
N GLN A 261 7.39 -37.81 -0.52
CA GLN A 261 6.68 -38.86 0.22
C GLN A 261 7.60 -39.69 1.14
N VAL A 262 8.85 -39.89 0.73
CA VAL A 262 9.84 -40.64 1.51
C VAL A 262 10.39 -39.81 2.68
N ALA A 263 10.59 -38.51 2.45
CA ALA A 263 11.02 -37.56 3.46
C ALA A 263 9.97 -37.39 4.57
N ARG A 264 10.41 -37.20 5.82
CA ARG A 264 9.50 -36.91 6.94
C ARG A 264 9.23 -35.41 7.07
N GLU A 265 8.20 -35.07 7.82
CA GLU A 265 7.95 -33.70 8.26
C GLU A 265 9.16 -33.19 9.07
N GLY A 266 9.85 -32.16 8.57
CA GLY A 266 11.09 -31.61 9.12
C GLY A 266 12.33 -31.81 8.24
N ASP A 267 12.32 -32.79 7.33
CA ASP A 267 13.37 -32.94 6.32
C ASP A 267 13.16 -31.92 5.18
N THR A 268 14.24 -31.53 4.51
CA THR A 268 14.17 -30.65 3.33
C THR A 268 14.57 -31.44 2.08
N VAL A 269 13.67 -31.59 1.12
CA VAL A 269 13.98 -32.10 -0.23
C VAL A 269 14.22 -30.91 -1.16
N ALA A 270 15.31 -30.90 -1.91
CA ALA A 270 15.68 -29.82 -2.83
C ALA A 270 16.13 -30.37 -4.17
N ARG A 271 15.97 -29.57 -5.24
CA ARG A 271 16.58 -29.83 -6.55
C ARG A 271 17.62 -28.76 -6.84
N LEU A 272 18.86 -29.19 -7.09
CA LEU A 272 19.98 -28.26 -7.28
C LEU A 272 20.18 -27.83 -8.75
N GLY A 273 19.60 -28.59 -9.68
CA GLY A 273 19.64 -28.37 -11.13
C GLY A 273 19.75 -29.71 -11.86
N GLY A 274 19.32 -29.78 -13.13
CA GLY A 274 19.41 -31.03 -13.91
C GLY A 274 18.68 -32.19 -13.24
N ASP A 275 19.39 -33.30 -13.05
CA ASP A 275 19.02 -34.53 -12.36
C ASP A 275 19.48 -34.57 -10.89
N GLU A 276 20.05 -33.50 -10.35
CA GLU A 276 20.58 -33.46 -8.99
C GLU A 276 19.52 -33.10 -7.94
N PHE A 277 19.31 -34.00 -6.99
CA PHE A 277 18.45 -33.79 -5.81
C PHE A 277 19.25 -33.91 -4.52
N VAL A 278 18.79 -33.23 -3.46
CA VAL A 278 19.38 -33.33 -2.13
C VAL A 278 18.30 -33.43 -1.07
N ILE A 279 18.53 -34.26 -0.05
CA ILE A 279 17.72 -34.27 1.17
C ILE A 279 18.58 -33.83 2.36
N ILE A 280 18.09 -32.86 3.12
CA ILE A 280 18.59 -32.51 4.46
C ILE A 280 17.73 -33.26 5.47
N GLN A 281 18.31 -34.28 6.11
CA GLN A 281 17.69 -35.00 7.20
C GLN A 281 18.14 -34.36 8.52
N THR A 282 17.20 -33.73 9.21
CA THR A 282 17.45 -33.06 10.50
C THR A 282 17.19 -34.02 11.66
N ALA A 283 17.61 -33.69 12.89
CA ALA A 283 17.34 -34.49 14.10
C ALA A 283 17.65 -35.99 13.94
N VAL A 284 18.88 -36.30 13.53
CA VAL A 284 19.41 -37.66 13.41
C VAL A 284 20.14 -38.02 14.69
N ASP A 285 19.75 -39.11 15.35
CA ASP A 285 20.43 -39.56 16.57
C ASP A 285 21.59 -40.50 16.22
N GLN A 286 21.32 -41.49 15.36
CA GLN A 286 22.28 -42.52 14.96
C GLN A 286 22.51 -42.59 13.44
N PRO A 287 23.73 -42.93 12.98
CA PRO A 287 24.03 -43.09 11.55
C PRO A 287 23.12 -44.07 10.82
N VAL A 288 22.59 -45.07 11.52
CA VAL A 288 21.67 -46.07 10.94
C VAL A 288 20.37 -45.45 10.42
N GLU A 289 19.92 -44.33 11.00
CA GLU A 289 18.72 -43.62 10.52
C GLU A 289 18.97 -42.93 9.17
N ALA A 290 20.19 -42.43 8.95
CA ALA A 290 20.59 -41.90 7.66
C ALA A 290 20.63 -43.03 6.61
N THR A 291 21.26 -44.16 6.94
CA THR A 291 21.25 -45.34 6.06
C THR A 291 19.82 -45.82 5.76
N ALA A 292 18.93 -45.81 6.75
CA ALA A 292 17.55 -46.21 6.58
C ALA A 292 16.78 -45.25 5.64
N LEU A 293 16.97 -43.93 5.76
CA LEU A 293 16.39 -42.98 4.80
C LEU A 293 16.96 -43.19 3.40
N ALA A 294 18.28 -43.33 3.25
CA ALA A 294 18.91 -43.57 1.96
C ALA A 294 18.34 -44.82 1.27
N GLN A 295 18.16 -45.93 2.02
CA GLN A 295 17.56 -47.14 1.47
C GLN A 295 16.10 -46.92 1.05
N ARG A 296 15.27 -46.24 1.86
CA ARG A 296 13.89 -45.93 1.47
C ARG A 296 13.82 -45.07 0.21
N VAL A 297 14.77 -44.16 0.02
CA VAL A 297 14.84 -43.33 -1.18
C VAL A 297 15.21 -44.20 -2.39
N ILE A 298 16.23 -45.05 -2.28
CA ILE A 298 16.60 -45.99 -3.32
C ILE A 298 15.39 -46.88 -3.69
N ASP A 299 14.72 -47.48 -2.71
CA ASP A 299 13.57 -48.36 -2.94
C ASP A 299 12.41 -47.60 -3.62
N GLY A 300 12.12 -46.37 -3.16
CA GLY A 300 11.06 -45.54 -3.72
C GLY A 300 11.34 -45.06 -5.15
N LEU A 301 12.59 -44.70 -5.43
CA LEU A 301 13.00 -44.27 -6.78
C LEU A 301 13.22 -45.43 -7.74
N SER A 302 13.49 -46.65 -7.25
CA SER A 302 13.68 -47.85 -8.10
C SER A 302 12.35 -48.46 -8.57
N ALA A 303 11.21 -48.05 -8.00
CA ALA A 303 9.91 -48.50 -8.49
C ALA A 303 9.68 -48.00 -9.93
N PRO A 304 9.04 -48.78 -10.82
CA PRO A 304 8.82 -48.40 -12.22
C PRO A 304 8.14 -47.04 -12.35
N TYR A 305 8.50 -46.27 -13.38
CA TYR A 305 7.83 -45.03 -13.72
C TYR A 305 6.88 -45.26 -14.90
N VAL A 306 5.71 -44.64 -14.83
CA VAL A 306 4.79 -44.53 -15.97
C VAL A 306 4.58 -43.05 -16.23
N VAL A 307 5.23 -42.53 -17.26
CA VAL A 307 5.26 -41.10 -17.56
C VAL A 307 4.76 -40.90 -18.99
N ASP A 308 3.65 -40.17 -19.13
CA ASP A 308 3.00 -39.91 -20.43
C ASP A 308 2.81 -41.17 -21.30
N GLY A 309 2.46 -42.30 -20.66
CA GLY A 309 2.22 -43.58 -21.34
C GLY A 309 3.47 -44.42 -21.62
N HIS A 310 4.67 -43.95 -21.24
CA HIS A 310 5.93 -44.69 -21.37
C HIS A 310 6.33 -45.33 -20.05
N GLY A 311 6.76 -46.59 -20.10
CA GLY A 311 7.43 -47.24 -18.98
C GLY A 311 8.90 -46.83 -18.97
N VAL A 312 9.36 -46.24 -17.87
CA VAL A 312 10.75 -45.80 -17.64
C VAL A 312 11.30 -46.49 -16.40
#